data_AF-A0A6M3LZE3-F1
#
_entry.id   AF-A0A6M3LZE3-F1
#
_cell.length_a   1.000
_cell.length_b   1.000
_cell.length_c   1.000
_cell.angle_alpha   90.00
_cell.angle_beta   90.00
_cell.angle_gamma   90.00
#
_symmetry.space_group_name_H-M   'P 1'
#
loop_
_entity.id
_entity.type
_entity.pdbx_description
1 polymer ?
#
loop_
_entity_poly.entity_id
_entity_poly.type
_entity_poly.pdbx_seq_one_letter_code
_entity_poly.pdbx_strand_id
1 'polypeptide(L)'
;MTYRERRQARADRLREWADKREAKSDAAFGAAQTLAEAIPFGQPILVGHHSEGRARRDRERIDGNMARGIEHARKADDMRERAENIERAASSAIYSDDPDAAEALMGKIERLEAQRARIVAYNASCRKARKADPDSKHGDLSILDDGQKRDLLSLMQVCPYQVRMGGQFPGYATSNLSGTINTAKKRLTAL
;
A
#
# COMPACT_ATOMS: atom_id res chain seq x y z
N MET A 1 -3.31 14.98 22.22
CA MET A 1 -3.57 13.94 21.22
C MET A 1 -2.93 14.36 19.91
N THR A 2 -1.91 13.65 19.43
CA THR A 2 -1.18 13.98 18.20
C THR A 2 -2.04 13.68 16.95
N TYR A 3 -1.60 14.15 15.79
CA TYR A 3 -2.24 13.83 14.51
C TYR A 3 -2.18 12.33 14.23
N ARG A 4 -1.06 11.67 14.54
CA ARG A 4 -0.89 10.21 14.43
C ARG A 4 -1.92 9.48 15.27
N GLU A 5 -2.08 9.85 16.54
CA GLU A 5 -3.05 9.23 17.45
C GLU A 5 -4.49 9.43 16.94
N ARG A 6 -4.84 10.62 16.44
CA ARG A 6 -6.18 10.88 15.85
C ARG A 6 -6.45 10.00 14.63
N ARG A 7 -5.43 9.75 13.81
CA ARG A 7 -5.51 8.86 12.63
C ARG A 7 -5.69 7.42 13.06
N GLN A 8 -4.90 6.93 14.03
CA GLN A 8 -5.02 5.57 14.57
C GLN A 8 -6.41 5.34 15.18
N ALA A 9 -6.89 6.26 16.02
CA ALA A 9 -8.24 6.17 16.59
C ALA A 9 -9.35 6.16 15.53
N ARG A 10 -9.11 6.76 14.34
CA ARG A 10 -10.03 6.65 13.20
C ARG A 10 -9.97 5.27 12.54
N ALA A 11 -8.78 4.69 12.40
CA ALA A 11 -8.60 3.33 11.87
C ALA A 11 -9.27 2.31 12.80
N ASP A 12 -9.11 2.44 14.12
CA ASP A 12 -9.75 1.58 15.11
C ASP A 12 -11.27 1.62 15.00
N ARG A 13 -11.86 2.83 14.92
CA ARG A 13 -13.31 2.97 14.69
C ARG A 13 -13.77 2.34 13.38
N LEU A 14 -12.97 2.41 12.32
CA LEU A 14 -13.30 1.76 11.04
C LEU A 14 -13.28 0.24 11.18
N ARG A 15 -12.33 -0.34 11.93
CA ARG A 15 -12.32 -1.77 12.23
C ARG A 15 -13.54 -2.19 13.02
N GLU A 16 -13.89 -1.48 14.09
CA GLU A 16 -15.09 -1.77 14.86
C GLU A 16 -16.36 -1.73 13.99
N TRP A 17 -16.43 -0.79 13.04
CA TRP A 17 -17.55 -0.73 12.10
C TRP A 17 -17.52 -1.86 11.08
N ALA A 18 -16.34 -2.26 10.61
CA ALA A 18 -16.18 -3.41 9.75
C ALA A 18 -16.65 -4.70 10.44
N ASP A 19 -16.27 -4.93 11.68
CA ASP A 19 -16.67 -6.10 12.45
C ASP A 19 -18.19 -6.15 12.67
N LYS A 20 -18.80 -4.99 12.95
CA LYS A 20 -20.27 -4.87 13.02
C LYS A 20 -20.95 -5.14 11.68
N ARG A 21 -20.28 -4.86 10.55
CA ARG A 21 -20.80 -5.17 9.21
C ARG A 21 -20.63 -6.65 8.88
N GLU A 22 -19.50 -7.25 9.24
CA GLU A 22 -19.26 -8.69 9.11
C GLU A 22 -20.31 -9.49 9.87
N ALA A 23 -20.55 -9.16 11.15
CA ALA A 23 -21.58 -9.85 11.93
C ALA A 23 -22.98 -9.76 11.30
N LYS A 24 -23.31 -8.64 10.62
CA LYS A 24 -24.58 -8.51 9.88
C LYS A 24 -24.57 -9.29 8.57
N SER A 25 -23.43 -9.41 7.92
CA SER A 25 -23.21 -10.26 6.74
C SER A 25 -23.47 -11.72 7.10
N ASP A 26 -22.79 -12.21 8.14
CA ASP A 26 -22.92 -13.57 8.65
C ASP A 26 -24.35 -13.90 9.07
N ALA A 27 -25.01 -12.98 9.80
CA ALA A 27 -26.40 -13.16 10.18
C ALA A 27 -27.35 -13.25 8.96
N ALA A 28 -27.11 -12.44 7.92
CA ALA A 28 -27.92 -12.47 6.70
C ALA A 28 -27.68 -13.78 5.92
N PHE A 29 -26.44 -14.21 5.75
CA PHE A 29 -26.12 -15.48 5.11
C PHE A 29 -26.64 -16.68 5.90
N GLY A 30 -26.51 -16.68 7.23
CA GLY A 30 -27.07 -17.72 8.09
C GLY A 30 -28.60 -17.81 8.00
N ALA A 31 -29.30 -16.66 7.88
CA ALA A 31 -30.74 -16.63 7.66
C ALA A 31 -31.13 -17.15 6.27
N ALA A 32 -30.35 -16.86 5.22
CA ALA A 32 -30.56 -17.45 3.89
C ALA A 32 -30.37 -18.98 3.92
N GLN A 33 -29.29 -19.44 4.58
CA GLN A 33 -28.96 -20.85 4.72
C GLN A 33 -30.06 -21.61 5.46
N THR A 34 -30.52 -21.10 6.61
CA THR A 34 -31.59 -21.72 7.39
C THR A 34 -32.88 -21.92 6.57
N LEU A 35 -33.23 -20.92 5.74
CA LEU A 35 -34.38 -21.02 4.83
C LEU A 35 -34.14 -22.03 3.70
N ALA A 36 -32.93 -22.07 3.14
CA ALA A 36 -32.57 -22.98 2.07
C ALA A 36 -32.55 -24.44 2.54
N GLU A 37 -32.06 -24.72 3.75
CA GLU A 37 -32.02 -26.07 4.35
C GLU A 37 -33.41 -26.65 4.60
N ALA A 38 -34.41 -25.81 4.80
CA ALA A 38 -35.80 -26.24 4.94
C ALA A 38 -36.46 -26.64 3.60
N ILE A 39 -35.82 -26.34 2.46
CA ILE A 39 -36.31 -26.67 1.12
C ILE A 39 -35.58 -27.93 0.62
N PRO A 40 -36.31 -29.01 0.27
CA PRO A 40 -35.68 -30.20 -0.32
C PRO A 40 -34.87 -29.83 -1.56
N PHE A 41 -33.62 -30.31 -1.61
CA PHE A 41 -32.71 -29.98 -2.70
C PHE A 41 -33.27 -30.41 -4.06
N GLY A 42 -33.27 -29.49 -5.03
CA GLY A 42 -33.76 -29.74 -6.38
C GLY A 42 -35.29 -29.68 -6.55
N GLN A 43 -36.06 -29.39 -5.50
CA GLN A 43 -37.52 -29.26 -5.61
C GLN A 43 -37.90 -28.04 -6.47
N PRO A 44 -38.58 -28.21 -7.62
CA PRO A 44 -39.10 -27.08 -8.39
C PRO A 44 -40.30 -26.43 -7.68
N ILE A 45 -40.55 -25.15 -7.98
CA ILE A 45 -41.77 -24.47 -7.57
C ILE A 45 -42.95 -25.08 -8.34
N LEU A 46 -43.89 -25.68 -7.61
CA LEU A 46 -45.08 -26.31 -8.18
C LEU A 46 -46.13 -25.24 -8.52
N VAL A 47 -46.18 -24.81 -9.77
CA VAL A 47 -47.12 -23.79 -10.25
C VAL A 47 -48.56 -24.30 -10.18
N GLY A 48 -49.47 -23.51 -9.61
CA GLY A 48 -50.88 -23.86 -9.40
C GLY A 48 -51.15 -24.71 -8.15
N HIS A 49 -50.12 -25.09 -7.40
CA HIS A 49 -50.27 -25.84 -6.15
C HIS A 49 -50.46 -24.91 -4.95
N HIS A 50 -51.17 -25.35 -3.90
CA HIS A 50 -51.41 -24.53 -2.70
C HIS A 50 -50.12 -24.07 -1.98
N SER A 51 -49.00 -24.77 -2.20
CA SER A 51 -47.68 -24.42 -1.65
C SER A 51 -46.89 -23.40 -2.48
N GLU A 52 -47.33 -23.07 -3.71
CA GLU A 52 -46.61 -22.18 -4.64
C GLU A 52 -46.27 -20.84 -3.97
N GLY A 53 -47.26 -20.20 -3.33
CA GLY A 53 -47.07 -18.90 -2.70
C GLY A 53 -46.06 -18.93 -1.55
N ARG A 54 -45.93 -20.06 -0.83
CA ARG A 54 -44.88 -20.22 0.20
C ARG A 54 -43.51 -20.34 -0.47
N ALA A 55 -43.38 -21.22 -1.46
CA ALA A 55 -42.11 -21.45 -2.15
C ALA A 55 -41.54 -20.19 -2.80
N ARG A 56 -42.38 -19.36 -3.45
CA ARG A 56 -41.96 -18.07 -4.02
C ARG A 56 -41.45 -17.09 -2.94
N ARG A 57 -42.19 -16.96 -1.83
CA ARG A 57 -41.77 -16.08 -0.72
C ARG A 57 -40.47 -16.53 -0.06
N ASP A 58 -40.29 -17.83 0.10
CA ASP A 58 -39.04 -18.37 0.67
C ASP A 58 -37.86 -18.11 -0.27
N ARG A 59 -38.05 -18.27 -1.58
CA ARG A 59 -37.04 -17.90 -2.58
C ARG A 59 -36.69 -16.40 -2.53
N GLU A 60 -37.68 -15.53 -2.52
CA GLU A 60 -37.47 -14.07 -2.41
C GLU A 60 -36.73 -13.69 -1.13
N ARG A 61 -37.05 -14.35 0.00
CA ARG A 61 -36.35 -14.12 1.28
C ARG A 61 -34.91 -14.59 1.25
N ILE A 62 -34.64 -15.76 0.64
CA ILE A 62 -33.28 -16.28 0.46
C ILE A 62 -32.48 -15.29 -0.39
N ASP A 63 -32.98 -14.92 -1.57
CA ASP A 63 -32.31 -14.01 -2.48
C ASP A 63 -32.06 -12.63 -1.82
N GLY A 64 -33.05 -12.11 -1.08
CA GLY A 64 -32.92 -10.86 -0.33
C GLY A 64 -31.93 -10.93 0.85
N ASN A 65 -31.84 -12.06 1.55
CA ASN A 65 -30.83 -12.30 2.58
C ASN A 65 -29.43 -12.40 1.97
N MET A 66 -29.27 -13.13 0.87
CA MET A 66 -28.01 -13.26 0.15
C MET A 66 -27.50 -11.90 -0.34
N ALA A 67 -28.37 -11.10 -0.96
CA ALA A 67 -28.02 -9.76 -1.43
C ALA A 67 -27.57 -8.85 -0.28
N ARG A 68 -28.27 -8.87 0.86
CA ARG A 68 -27.90 -8.11 2.07
C ARG A 68 -26.58 -8.59 2.67
N GLY A 69 -26.35 -9.90 2.70
CA GLY A 69 -25.08 -10.49 3.15
C GLY A 69 -23.91 -9.94 2.33
N ILE A 70 -24.01 -10.03 1.00
CA ILE A 70 -22.99 -9.51 0.08
C ILE A 70 -22.77 -8.00 0.27
N GLU A 71 -23.84 -7.22 0.42
CA GLU A 71 -23.73 -5.78 0.65
C GLU A 71 -22.99 -5.45 1.95
N HIS A 72 -23.28 -6.20 3.02
CA HIS A 72 -22.61 -6.02 4.31
C HIS A 72 -21.15 -6.47 4.28
N ALA A 73 -20.83 -7.60 3.66
CA ALA A 73 -19.46 -8.06 3.45
C ALA A 73 -18.63 -7.02 2.71
N ARG A 74 -19.11 -6.53 1.55
CA ARG A 74 -18.40 -5.49 0.78
C ARG A 74 -18.15 -4.21 1.58
N LYS A 75 -19.10 -3.82 2.43
CA LYS A 75 -18.94 -2.65 3.32
C LYS A 75 -17.92 -2.92 4.42
N ALA A 76 -17.84 -4.13 4.95
CA ALA A 76 -16.82 -4.51 5.92
C ALA A 76 -15.42 -4.42 5.27
N ASP A 77 -15.26 -4.96 4.06
CA ASP A 77 -13.99 -4.94 3.33
C ASP A 77 -13.51 -3.51 2.99
N ASP A 78 -14.40 -2.63 2.49
CA ASP A 78 -14.06 -1.21 2.26
C ASP A 78 -13.54 -0.54 3.54
N MET A 79 -14.21 -0.80 4.67
CA MET A 79 -13.84 -0.21 5.95
C MET A 79 -12.49 -0.75 6.44
N ARG A 80 -12.21 -2.05 6.26
CA ARG A 80 -10.91 -2.68 6.58
C ARG A 80 -9.81 -2.09 5.72
N GLU A 81 -10.00 -2.02 4.41
CA GLU A 81 -9.02 -1.46 3.48
C GLU A 81 -8.68 0.00 3.84
N ARG A 82 -9.70 0.80 4.19
CA ARG A 82 -9.50 2.18 4.62
C ARG A 82 -8.76 2.28 5.95
N ALA A 83 -9.01 1.38 6.90
CA ALA A 83 -8.27 1.32 8.16
C ALA A 83 -6.80 0.98 7.91
N GLU A 84 -6.52 -0.07 7.12
CA GLU A 84 -5.17 -0.49 6.74
C GLU A 84 -4.40 0.61 6.03
N ASN A 85 -5.05 1.33 5.12
CA ASN A 85 -4.45 2.47 4.43
C ASN A 85 -4.09 3.61 5.39
N ILE A 86 -4.92 3.86 6.41
CA ILE A 86 -4.63 4.86 7.43
C ILE A 86 -3.42 4.44 8.26
N GLU A 87 -3.36 3.19 8.69
CA GLU A 87 -2.28 2.64 9.51
C GLU A 87 -0.95 2.59 8.77
N ARG A 88 -0.95 2.13 7.53
CA ARG A 88 0.24 2.12 6.66
C ARG A 88 0.79 3.51 6.43
N ALA A 89 -0.09 4.51 6.25
CA ALA A 89 0.33 5.90 6.15
C ALA A 89 0.89 6.40 7.49
N ALA A 90 0.26 6.06 8.61
CA ALA A 90 0.67 6.51 9.94
C ALA A 90 2.01 5.92 10.40
N SER A 91 2.32 4.68 10.03
CA SER A 91 3.57 3.98 10.40
C SER A 91 4.80 4.48 9.64
N SER A 92 4.62 5.06 8.44
CA SER A 92 5.70 5.55 7.59
C SER A 92 5.85 7.07 7.59
N ALA A 93 4.78 7.80 7.95
CA ALA A 93 4.81 9.24 8.04
C ALA A 93 5.49 9.72 9.32
N ILE A 94 6.28 10.79 9.17
CA ILE A 94 6.81 11.57 10.29
C ILE A 94 5.91 12.79 10.44
N TYR A 95 5.16 12.92 11.52
CA TYR A 95 4.33 14.10 11.79
C TYR A 95 5.10 15.10 12.65
N SER A 96 4.76 16.40 12.55
CA SER A 96 5.48 17.45 13.27
C SER A 96 5.12 17.52 14.76
N ASP A 97 3.95 17.00 15.13
CA ASP A 97 3.47 16.94 16.51
C ASP A 97 3.77 15.59 17.18
N ASP A 98 4.54 14.72 16.53
CA ASP A 98 5.06 13.50 17.15
C ASP A 98 6.23 13.86 18.10
N PRO A 99 6.34 13.21 19.27
CA PRO A 99 7.40 13.50 20.24
C PRO A 99 8.81 13.17 19.71
N ASP A 100 8.91 12.21 18.78
CA ASP A 100 10.14 11.75 18.14
C ASP A 100 10.37 12.38 16.76
N ALA A 101 9.60 13.42 16.38
CA ALA A 101 9.64 14.02 15.05
C ALA A 101 11.04 14.51 14.63
N ALA A 102 11.78 15.12 15.57
CA ALA A 102 13.12 15.65 15.32
C ALA A 102 14.13 14.51 15.04
N GLU A 103 14.14 13.50 15.90
CA GLU A 103 15.00 12.31 15.77
C GLU A 103 14.71 11.56 14.46
N ALA A 104 13.43 11.34 14.15
CA ALA A 104 13.01 10.68 12.92
C ALA A 104 13.41 11.46 11.66
N LEU A 105 13.33 12.80 11.68
CA LEU A 105 13.79 13.64 10.57
C LEU A 105 15.31 13.59 10.42
N MET A 106 16.06 13.64 11.52
CA MET A 106 17.53 13.52 11.49
C MET A 106 17.97 12.19 10.89
N GLY A 107 17.44 11.07 11.38
CA GLY A 107 17.74 9.75 10.82
C GLY A 107 17.36 9.62 9.34
N LYS A 108 16.24 10.23 8.92
CA LYS A 108 15.87 10.31 7.50
C LYS A 108 16.88 11.10 6.67
N ILE A 109 17.36 12.24 7.18
CA ILE A 109 18.35 13.07 6.51
C ILE A 109 19.65 12.29 6.35
N GLU A 110 20.17 11.71 7.42
CA GLU A 110 21.42 10.94 7.41
C GLU A 110 21.39 9.79 6.41
N ARG A 111 20.29 9.00 6.41
CA ARG A 111 20.10 7.90 5.47
C ARG A 111 20.11 8.38 4.02
N LEU A 112 19.40 9.46 3.71
CA LEU A 112 19.33 10.00 2.36
C LEU A 112 20.66 10.63 1.91
N GLU A 113 21.38 11.26 2.84
CA GLU A 113 22.71 11.81 2.57
C GLU A 113 23.72 10.70 2.28
N ALA A 114 23.72 9.61 3.05
CA ALA A 114 24.53 8.43 2.78
C ALA A 114 24.20 7.80 1.41
N GLN A 115 22.90 7.67 1.10
CA GLN A 115 22.45 7.16 -0.21
C GLN A 115 22.95 8.04 -1.35
N ARG A 116 22.82 9.36 -1.22
CA ARG A 116 23.30 10.34 -2.21
C ARG A 116 24.82 10.28 -2.35
N ALA A 117 25.56 10.17 -1.24
CA ALA A 117 27.01 10.09 -1.24
C ALA A 117 27.52 8.86 -2.00
N ARG A 118 26.90 7.69 -1.81
CA ARG A 118 27.20 6.46 -2.58
C ARG A 118 27.01 6.67 -4.09
N ILE A 119 25.90 7.26 -4.51
CA ILE A 119 25.63 7.53 -5.93
C ILE A 119 26.65 8.52 -6.51
N VAL A 120 27.03 9.55 -5.76
CA VAL A 120 28.04 10.53 -6.21
C VAL A 120 29.41 9.88 -6.35
N ALA A 121 29.82 9.05 -5.39
CA ALA A 121 31.06 8.28 -5.43
C ALA A 121 31.08 7.30 -6.61
N TYR A 122 29.98 6.57 -6.84
CA TYR A 122 29.81 5.70 -7.99
C TYR A 122 29.92 6.49 -9.32
N ASN A 123 29.21 7.61 -9.46
CA ASN A 123 29.29 8.44 -10.67
C ASN A 123 30.71 9.00 -10.91
N ALA A 124 31.47 9.27 -9.85
CA ALA A 124 32.89 9.61 -9.97
C ALA A 124 33.72 8.42 -10.48
N SER A 125 33.45 7.21 -10.02
CA SER A 125 34.10 5.99 -10.51
C SER A 125 33.81 5.74 -12.00
N CYS A 126 32.58 5.96 -12.48
CA CYS A 126 32.23 5.88 -13.91
C CYS A 126 33.06 6.83 -14.77
N ARG A 127 33.25 8.07 -14.30
CA ARG A 127 34.06 9.08 -15.01
C ARG A 127 35.53 8.66 -15.11
N LYS A 128 36.07 8.04 -14.06
CA LYS A 128 37.44 7.49 -14.07
C LYS A 128 37.57 6.29 -15.00
N ALA A 129 36.65 5.34 -14.92
CA ALA A 129 36.62 4.15 -15.77
C ALA A 129 36.57 4.54 -17.25
N ARG A 130 35.68 5.48 -17.62
CA ARG A 130 35.59 5.99 -18.99
C ARG A 130 36.85 6.71 -19.48
N LYS A 131 37.59 7.37 -18.59
CA LYS A 131 38.86 8.01 -18.94
C LYS A 131 39.95 6.98 -19.25
N ALA A 132 39.94 5.84 -18.54
CA ALA A 132 40.88 4.74 -18.75
C ALA A 132 40.51 3.90 -19.99
N ASP A 133 39.22 3.62 -20.15
CA ASP A 133 38.65 2.87 -21.26
C ASP A 133 37.37 3.57 -21.75
N PRO A 134 37.39 4.21 -22.94
CA PRO A 134 36.22 4.88 -23.50
C PRO A 134 34.97 4.00 -23.64
N ASP A 135 35.14 2.68 -23.79
CA ASP A 135 34.07 1.70 -23.98
C ASP A 135 33.54 1.12 -22.66
N SER A 136 34.09 1.56 -21.51
CA SER A 136 33.64 1.11 -20.20
C SER A 136 32.15 1.40 -19.95
N LYS A 137 31.41 0.33 -19.62
CA LYS A 137 29.95 0.36 -19.48
C LYS A 137 29.46 0.81 -18.10
N HIS A 138 30.28 0.68 -17.06
CA HIS A 138 29.93 1.06 -15.69
C HIS A 138 31.18 1.47 -14.88
N GLY A 139 30.95 2.01 -13.69
CA GLY A 139 31.98 2.26 -12.69
C GLY A 139 32.19 1.08 -11.74
N ASP A 140 32.73 1.37 -10.56
CA ASP A 140 32.90 0.39 -9.49
C ASP A 140 31.57 0.16 -8.75
N LEU A 141 30.90 -0.95 -9.07
CA LEU A 141 29.62 -1.33 -8.47
C LEU A 141 29.70 -1.68 -6.98
N SER A 142 30.90 -1.91 -6.42
CA SER A 142 31.06 -2.23 -4.98
C SER A 142 30.77 -1.04 -4.06
N ILE A 143 30.77 0.18 -4.61
CA ILE A 143 30.42 1.42 -3.89
C ILE A 143 28.93 1.48 -3.55
N LEU A 144 28.09 0.79 -4.32
CA LEU A 144 26.64 0.81 -4.18
C LEU A 144 26.18 -0.26 -3.19
N ASP A 145 25.09 0.04 -2.49
CA ASP A 145 24.36 -1.01 -1.76
C ASP A 145 23.59 -1.93 -2.73
N ASP A 146 23.14 -3.09 -2.24
CA ASP A 146 22.48 -4.11 -3.07
C ASP A 146 21.23 -3.58 -3.77
N GLY A 147 20.48 -2.67 -3.14
CA GLY A 147 19.29 -2.06 -3.73
C GLY A 147 19.67 -1.13 -4.88
N GLN A 148 20.57 -0.19 -4.63
CA GLN A 148 21.08 0.73 -5.64
C GLN A 148 21.70 0.01 -6.83
N LYS A 149 22.47 -1.06 -6.56
CA LYS A 149 23.08 -1.89 -7.60
C LYS A 149 22.02 -2.58 -8.45
N ARG A 150 21.03 -3.20 -7.82
CA ARG A 150 19.94 -3.90 -8.52
C ARG A 150 19.13 -2.94 -9.40
N ASP A 151 18.76 -1.78 -8.85
CA ASP A 151 18.00 -0.76 -9.56
C ASP A 151 18.78 -0.21 -10.76
N LEU A 152 20.07 0.10 -10.57
CA LEU A 152 20.92 0.60 -11.65
C LEU A 152 21.08 -0.42 -12.77
N LEU A 153 21.39 -1.67 -12.43
CA LEU A 153 21.56 -2.73 -13.44
C LEU A 153 20.26 -2.99 -14.20
N SER A 154 19.12 -2.96 -13.51
CA SER A 154 17.81 -3.05 -14.15
C SER A 154 17.56 -1.88 -15.11
N LEU A 155 17.88 -0.65 -14.69
CA LEU A 155 17.80 0.54 -15.55
C LEU A 155 18.71 0.42 -16.78
N MET A 156 19.94 -0.05 -16.61
CA MET A 156 20.88 -0.26 -17.72
C MET A 156 20.37 -1.30 -18.72
N GLN A 157 19.67 -2.33 -18.25
CA GLN A 157 19.14 -3.40 -19.08
C GLN A 157 17.85 -2.98 -19.82
N VAL A 158 16.89 -2.40 -19.09
CA VAL A 158 15.52 -2.17 -19.60
C VAL A 158 15.36 -0.78 -20.19
N CYS A 159 16.02 0.22 -19.61
CA CYS A 159 15.88 1.63 -19.97
C CYS A 159 17.25 2.34 -20.12
N PRO A 160 18.17 1.83 -20.96
CA PRO A 160 19.54 2.34 -21.05
C PRO A 160 19.62 3.83 -21.42
N TYR A 161 18.62 4.35 -22.14
CA TYR A 161 18.52 5.76 -22.52
C TYR A 161 18.37 6.72 -21.33
N GLN A 162 17.99 6.24 -20.14
CA GLN A 162 17.90 7.05 -18.92
C GLN A 162 19.25 7.19 -18.21
N VAL A 163 20.14 6.23 -18.41
CA VAL A 163 21.44 6.16 -17.76
C VAL A 163 22.38 7.17 -18.43
N ARG A 164 23.17 7.88 -17.64
CA ARG A 164 24.13 8.85 -18.18
C ARG A 164 25.39 8.13 -18.69
N MET A 165 26.14 8.81 -19.54
CA MET A 165 27.37 8.30 -20.16
C MET A 165 28.29 7.55 -19.19
N GLY A 166 28.79 6.38 -19.59
CA GLY A 166 29.66 5.54 -18.77
C GLY A 166 28.95 4.80 -17.62
N GLY A 167 27.64 4.58 -17.74
CA GLY A 167 26.85 3.83 -16.75
C GLY A 167 26.53 4.61 -15.48
N GLN A 168 26.58 5.95 -15.53
CA GLN A 168 26.26 6.83 -14.42
C GLN A 168 24.77 6.84 -14.12
N PHE A 169 24.39 7.02 -12.85
CA PHE A 169 22.97 7.19 -12.49
C PHE A 169 22.29 8.32 -13.30
N PRO A 170 20.99 8.17 -13.60
CA PRO A 170 20.20 9.23 -14.20
C PRO A 170 20.29 10.54 -13.40
N GLY A 171 20.23 11.68 -14.09
CA GLY A 171 20.37 13.00 -13.45
C GLY A 171 19.36 13.25 -12.33
N TYR A 172 18.13 12.76 -12.51
CA TYR A 172 17.06 12.89 -11.53
C TYR A 172 17.35 12.17 -10.20
N ALA A 173 18.16 11.10 -10.19
CA ALA A 173 18.37 10.28 -9.00
C ALA A 173 18.96 11.11 -7.84
N THR A 174 20.01 11.88 -8.13
CA THR A 174 20.63 12.75 -7.12
C THR A 174 19.83 14.03 -6.85
N SER A 175 19.13 14.57 -7.85
CA SER A 175 18.28 15.76 -7.70
C SER A 175 17.09 15.48 -6.77
N ASN A 176 16.42 14.34 -6.94
CA ASN A 176 15.28 13.94 -6.13
C ASN A 176 15.67 13.70 -4.66
N LEU A 177 16.81 13.04 -4.43
CA LEU A 177 17.38 12.88 -3.08
C LEU A 177 17.67 14.25 -2.45
N SER A 178 18.32 15.15 -3.19
CA SER A 178 18.65 16.49 -2.70
C SER A 178 17.40 17.30 -2.35
N GLY A 179 16.34 17.24 -3.17
CA GLY A 179 15.06 17.89 -2.90
C GLY A 179 14.38 17.35 -1.64
N THR A 180 14.43 16.04 -1.43
CA THR A 180 13.85 15.39 -0.25
C THR A 180 14.64 15.74 1.02
N ILE A 181 15.97 15.73 0.96
CA ILE A 181 16.86 16.15 2.05
C ILE A 181 16.57 17.60 2.44
N ASN A 182 16.52 18.52 1.47
CA ASN A 182 16.26 19.92 1.73
C ASN A 182 14.89 20.15 2.37
N THR A 183 13.88 19.41 1.92
CA THR A 183 12.53 19.45 2.53
C THR A 183 12.57 18.95 3.97
N ALA A 184 13.25 17.83 4.24
CA ALA A 184 13.39 17.30 5.59
C ALA A 184 14.15 18.27 6.52
N LYS A 185 15.23 18.90 6.04
CA LYS A 185 15.97 19.93 6.79
C LYS A 185 15.10 21.13 7.12
N LYS A 186 14.34 21.66 6.14
CA LYS A 186 13.40 22.76 6.37
C LYS A 186 12.32 22.41 7.39
N ARG A 187 11.85 21.16 7.38
CA ARG A 187 10.89 20.68 8.38
C ARG A 187 11.53 20.61 9.76
N LEU A 188 12.75 20.08 9.87
CA LEU A 188 13.48 19.97 11.14
C LEU A 188 13.73 21.35 11.77
N THR A 189 14.05 22.36 10.97
CA THR A 189 14.22 23.74 11.45
C THR A 189 12.91 24.41 11.87
N ALA A 190 11.76 23.86 11.49
CA ALA A 190 10.43 24.40 11.77
C ALA A 190 9.66 23.62 12.84
N LEU A 191 10.27 22.56 13.40
CA LEU A 191 9.80 21.88 14.62
C LEU A 191 10.08 22.76 15.84
#